data_AF-A0A962VKS1-F1
#
_entry.id   AF-A0A962VKS1-F1
#
_cell.length_a   1.000
_cell.length_b   1.000
_cell.length_c   1.000
_cell.angle_alpha   90.00
_cell.angle_beta   90.00
_cell.angle_gamma   90.00
#
_symmetry.space_group_name_H-M   'P 1'
#
loop_
_entity.id
_entity.type
_entity.pdbx_description
1 polymer ?
#
loop_
_entity_poly.entity_id
_entity_poly.type
_entity_poly.pdbx_seq_one_letter_code
_entity_poly.pdbx_strand_id
1 'polypeptide(L)'
;QEIKQQMLDQHGRLPDALIACVGGGSNAMGMFHSFLNDHEVALYGVEAGGDGIETGRHAAPLSTGRPGVLHGNRTYLMETDDGQILPTHSVSAGLDYPGVGPEHAWLKDTGRATYVAATDQETLAAFHDLTRTEGIIPALESAHALAYAGKLAPTLKPDQIIVVNLSGRGDKDINTVAGIQGITL
;
A
#
# COMPACT_ATOMS: atom_id res chain seq x y z
N GLN A 1 -5.67 16.19 7.13
CA GLN A 1 -6.65 17.30 7.12
C GLN A 1 -7.01 17.72 5.70
N GLU A 2 -6.04 17.83 4.78
CA GLU A 2 -6.27 18.24 3.38
C GLU A 2 -7.34 17.40 2.66
N ILE A 3 -7.24 16.06 2.69
CA ILE A 3 -8.22 15.17 2.05
C ILE A 3 -9.64 15.44 2.56
N LYS A 4 -9.83 15.61 3.87
CA LYS A 4 -11.17 15.90 4.44
C LYS A 4 -11.73 17.20 3.88
N GLN A 5 -10.92 18.25 3.85
CA GLN A 5 -11.34 19.54 3.34
C GLN A 5 -11.70 19.45 1.85
N GLN A 6 -10.83 18.86 1.04
CA GLN A 6 -11.05 18.68 -0.40
C GLN A 6 -12.29 17.83 -0.70
N MET A 7 -12.52 16.78 0.08
CA MET A 7 -13.70 15.91 -0.05
C MET A 7 -15.00 16.65 0.27
N LEU A 8 -15.01 17.49 1.32
CA LEU A 8 -16.17 18.32 1.65
C LEU A 8 -16.39 19.40 0.58
N ASP A 9 -15.34 20.02 0.06
CA ASP A 9 -15.44 21.09 -0.94
C ASP A 9 -15.90 20.57 -2.31
N GLN A 10 -15.42 19.40 -2.74
CA GLN A 10 -15.69 18.85 -4.07
C GLN A 10 -16.91 17.92 -4.10
N HIS A 11 -17.17 17.20 -3.01
CA HIS A 11 -18.18 16.14 -2.96
C HIS A 11 -19.21 16.32 -1.85
N GLY A 12 -19.04 17.28 -0.94
CA GLY A 12 -19.98 17.54 0.17
C GLY A 12 -20.05 16.44 1.22
N ARG A 13 -19.15 15.44 1.19
CA ARG A 13 -19.14 14.29 2.09
C ARG A 13 -17.74 13.69 2.23
N LEU A 14 -17.54 12.82 3.22
CA LEU A 14 -16.32 12.03 3.39
C LEU A 14 -16.24 10.89 2.36
N PRO A 15 -15.04 10.35 2.07
CA PRO A 15 -14.89 9.22 1.16
C PRO A 15 -15.32 7.91 1.83
N ASP A 16 -15.70 6.92 1.02
CA ASP A 16 -16.06 5.59 1.49
C ASP A 16 -14.81 4.76 1.86
N ALA A 17 -13.70 4.97 1.15
CA ALA A 17 -12.46 4.26 1.39
C ALA A 17 -11.22 5.13 1.17
N LEU A 18 -10.21 4.91 2.00
CA LEU A 18 -8.84 5.42 1.84
C LEU A 18 -7.90 4.25 1.56
N ILE A 19 -7.03 4.40 0.56
CA ILE A 19 -6.06 3.37 0.18
C ILE A 19 -4.66 3.98 0.11
N ALA A 20 -3.70 3.34 0.75
CA ALA A 20 -2.30 3.75 0.73
C ALA A 20 -1.37 2.53 0.77
N CYS A 21 -0.20 2.62 0.13
CA CYS A 21 0.82 1.58 0.19
C CYS A 21 1.54 1.60 1.55
N VAL A 22 1.98 0.43 2.03
CA VAL A 22 2.58 0.25 3.35
C VAL A 22 3.88 -0.54 3.23
N GLY A 23 5.00 0.17 3.31
CA GLY A 23 6.30 -0.38 3.69
C GLY A 23 6.49 -0.18 5.19
N GLY A 24 7.26 0.85 5.57
CA GLY A 24 7.29 1.32 6.97
C GLY A 24 5.98 1.96 7.47
N GLY A 25 5.19 2.55 6.55
CA GLY A 25 3.82 3.02 6.82
C GLY A 25 3.60 4.54 6.92
N SER A 26 4.64 5.37 6.79
CA SER A 26 4.54 6.83 7.00
C SER A 26 3.45 7.52 6.16
N ASN A 27 3.40 7.25 4.85
CA ASN A 27 2.41 7.87 3.95
C ASN A 27 0.97 7.43 4.30
N ALA A 28 0.79 6.15 4.63
CA ALA A 28 -0.50 5.57 4.97
C ALA A 28 -1.00 6.12 6.30
N MET A 29 -0.16 6.17 7.33
CA MET A 29 -0.54 6.76 8.61
C MET A 29 -0.85 8.25 8.49
N GLY A 30 -0.06 9.00 7.71
CA GLY A 30 -0.35 10.42 7.45
C GLY A 30 -1.74 10.64 6.83
N MET A 31 -2.15 9.75 5.91
CA MET A 31 -3.49 9.74 5.34
C MET A 31 -4.56 9.33 6.37
N PHE A 32 -4.34 8.22 7.08
CA PHE A 32 -5.32 7.60 7.97
C PHE A 32 -5.57 8.37 9.25
N HIS A 33 -4.56 9.06 9.79
CA HIS A 33 -4.60 9.69 11.10
C HIS A 33 -5.80 10.63 11.28
N SER A 34 -6.11 11.42 10.23
CA SER A 34 -7.25 12.34 10.27
C SER A 34 -8.61 11.63 10.30
N PHE A 35 -8.66 10.34 9.95
CA PHE A 35 -9.88 9.55 9.75
C PHE A 35 -10.09 8.45 10.79
N LEU A 36 -9.21 8.33 11.79
CA LEU A 36 -9.27 7.23 12.77
C LEU A 36 -10.61 7.15 13.51
N ASN A 37 -11.25 8.30 13.75
CA ASN A 37 -12.55 8.37 14.43
C ASN A 37 -13.76 8.34 13.48
N ASP A 38 -13.56 8.39 12.16
CA ASP A 38 -14.62 8.33 11.16
C ASP A 38 -14.81 6.88 10.73
N HIS A 39 -15.49 6.09 11.55
CA HIS A 39 -15.63 4.63 11.36
C HIS A 39 -16.37 4.21 10.09
N GLU A 40 -17.12 5.12 9.47
CA GLU A 40 -17.76 4.90 8.17
C GLU A 40 -16.74 4.89 7.01
N VAL A 41 -15.54 5.45 7.23
CA VAL A 41 -14.45 5.48 6.25
C VAL A 41 -13.56 4.26 6.42
N ALA A 42 -13.56 3.38 5.41
CA ALA A 42 -12.71 2.20 5.37
C ALA A 42 -11.25 2.59 5.13
N LEU A 43 -10.31 1.94 5.83
CA LEU A 43 -8.87 2.20 5.70
C LEU A 43 -8.17 0.95 5.19
N TYR A 44 -7.52 1.06 4.03
CA TYR A 44 -6.81 -0.04 3.38
C TYR A 44 -5.32 0.26 3.24
N GLY A 45 -4.49 -0.50 3.95
CA GLY A 45 -3.05 -0.52 3.76
C GLY A 45 -2.65 -1.61 2.77
N VAL A 46 -1.83 -1.29 1.77
CA VAL A 46 -1.41 -2.25 0.74
C VAL A 46 0.08 -2.55 0.86
N GLU A 47 0.41 -3.76 1.28
CA GLU A 47 1.78 -4.28 1.37
C GLU A 47 2.27 -4.84 0.02
N ALA A 48 3.59 -5.00 -0.11
CA ALA A 48 4.16 -5.59 -1.31
C ALA A 48 4.04 -7.12 -1.26
N GLY A 49 3.23 -7.65 -2.19
CA GLY A 49 3.00 -9.08 -2.36
C GLY A 49 4.11 -9.80 -3.12
N GLY A 50 5.08 -9.07 -3.69
CA GLY A 50 6.20 -9.64 -4.45
C GLY A 50 5.73 -10.58 -5.55
N ASP A 51 6.31 -11.78 -5.59
CA ASP A 51 5.94 -12.84 -6.54
C ASP A 51 4.61 -13.54 -6.18
N GLY A 52 4.02 -13.21 -5.03
CA GLY A 52 2.86 -13.87 -4.42
C GLY A 52 3.14 -14.21 -2.96
N ILE A 53 2.16 -14.01 -2.06
CA ILE A 53 2.31 -14.28 -0.62
C ILE A 53 2.69 -15.75 -0.39
N GLU A 54 2.04 -16.66 -1.11
CA GLU A 54 2.24 -18.11 -1.02
C GLU A 54 3.64 -18.57 -1.41
N THR A 55 4.39 -17.73 -2.13
CA THR A 55 5.77 -18.05 -2.55
C THR A 55 6.80 -17.81 -1.44
N GLY A 56 6.43 -17.04 -0.41
CA GLY A 56 7.36 -16.52 0.61
C GLY A 56 8.29 -15.41 0.09
N ARG A 57 8.21 -15.03 -1.18
CA ARG A 57 8.99 -13.93 -1.80
C ARG A 57 8.13 -12.68 -1.89
N HIS A 58 7.97 -12.01 -0.75
CA HIS A 58 7.16 -10.80 -0.60
C HIS A 58 7.69 -9.90 0.53
N ALA A 59 7.07 -8.75 0.75
CA ALA A 59 7.32 -7.85 1.88
C ALA A 59 5.98 -7.43 2.50
N ALA A 60 5.34 -8.39 3.20
CA ALA A 60 3.96 -8.28 3.70
C ALA A 60 3.84 -8.76 5.16
N PRO A 61 4.51 -8.09 6.11
CA PRO A 61 4.57 -8.51 7.51
C PRO A 61 3.22 -8.48 8.23
N LEU A 62 2.28 -7.59 7.88
CA LEU A 62 0.95 -7.60 8.49
C LEU A 62 0.09 -8.75 7.97
N SER A 63 0.31 -9.16 6.73
CA SER A 63 -0.42 -10.26 6.08
C SER A 63 0.06 -11.64 6.52
N THR A 64 1.37 -11.80 6.74
CA THR A 64 2.02 -13.13 6.93
C THR A 64 2.95 -13.23 8.12
N GLY A 65 3.40 -12.10 8.65
CA GLY A 65 4.36 -12.04 9.73
C GLY A 65 3.73 -12.27 11.11
N ARG A 66 4.56 -12.15 12.13
CA ARG A 66 4.15 -12.31 13.53
C ARG A 66 4.69 -11.18 14.41
N PRO A 67 4.09 -10.91 15.58
CA PRO A 67 4.61 -9.90 16.51
C PRO A 67 6.01 -10.26 17.02
N GLY A 68 6.95 -9.33 16.92
CA GLY A 68 8.32 -9.45 17.42
C GLY A 68 8.97 -8.08 17.63
N VAL A 69 10.29 -8.04 17.78
CA VAL A 69 11.05 -6.80 18.03
C VAL A 69 12.08 -6.58 16.93
N LEU A 70 11.95 -5.47 16.22
CA LEU A 70 12.85 -5.08 15.14
C LEU A 70 13.08 -3.56 15.17
N HIS A 71 14.32 -3.13 14.94
CA HIS A 71 14.68 -1.70 14.82
C HIS A 71 14.11 -0.78 15.93
N GLY A 72 14.04 -1.28 17.17
CA GLY A 72 13.66 -0.48 18.34
C GLY A 72 12.15 -0.39 18.61
N ASN A 73 11.29 -1.15 17.92
CA ASN A 73 9.87 -1.23 18.22
C ASN A 73 9.39 -2.70 18.36
N ARG A 74 8.23 -2.89 18.99
CA ARG A 74 7.50 -4.16 18.96
C ARG A 74 6.36 -4.04 17.96
N THR A 75 6.39 -4.86 16.92
CA THR A 75 5.50 -4.74 15.76
C THR A 75 5.37 -6.09 15.04
N TYR A 76 4.59 -6.16 13.96
CA TYR A 76 4.62 -7.30 13.05
C TYR A 76 5.87 -7.26 12.18
N LEU A 77 6.54 -8.41 12.06
CA LEU A 77 7.65 -8.60 11.13
C LEU A 77 7.69 -10.01 10.55
N MET A 78 8.45 -10.17 9.48
CA MET A 78 8.76 -11.45 8.84
C MET A 78 10.03 -12.03 9.47
N GLU A 79 9.89 -13.12 10.21
CA GLU A 79 11.00 -13.84 10.85
C GLU A 79 10.79 -15.35 10.85
N THR A 80 11.89 -16.10 10.98
CA THR A 80 11.86 -17.56 11.20
C THR A 80 11.35 -17.90 12.60
N ASP A 81 11.10 -19.18 12.86
CA ASP A 81 10.71 -19.63 14.21
C ASP A 81 11.73 -19.28 15.29
N ASP A 82 13.02 -19.30 14.94
CA ASP A 82 14.14 -18.90 15.81
C ASP A 82 14.35 -17.38 15.93
N GLY A 83 13.45 -16.56 15.34
CA GLY A 83 13.51 -15.09 15.42
C GLY A 83 14.54 -14.45 14.49
N GLN A 84 14.98 -15.15 13.43
CA GLN A 84 15.86 -14.56 12.42
C GLN A 84 15.05 -13.82 11.36
N ILE A 85 15.45 -12.61 11.00
CA ILE A 85 14.73 -11.80 10.01
C ILE A 85 14.76 -12.47 8.63
N LEU A 86 13.59 -12.64 8.04
CA LEU A 86 13.46 -13.22 6.70
C LEU A 86 13.85 -12.19 5.64
N PRO A 87 14.46 -12.62 4.52
CA PRO A 87 14.63 -11.76 3.36
C PRO A 87 13.26 -11.40 2.76
N THR A 88 13.17 -10.22 2.15
CA THR A 88 11.96 -9.72 1.50
C THR A 88 12.14 -9.64 -0.02
N HIS A 89 11.02 -9.47 -0.72
CA HIS A 89 11.02 -9.25 -2.16
C HIS A 89 9.88 -8.32 -2.57
N SER A 90 10.18 -7.38 -3.47
CA SER A 90 9.24 -6.44 -4.05
C SER A 90 9.88 -5.78 -5.28
N VAL A 91 9.09 -5.53 -6.33
CA VAL A 91 9.52 -4.70 -7.46
C VAL A 91 9.77 -3.25 -7.05
N SER A 92 9.17 -2.82 -5.94
CA SER A 92 9.30 -1.49 -5.38
C SER A 92 10.25 -1.50 -4.18
N ALA A 93 11.41 -0.85 -4.34
CA ALA A 93 12.41 -0.73 -3.29
C ALA A 93 11.88 -0.04 -2.01
N GLY A 94 10.95 0.92 -2.13
CA GLY A 94 10.39 1.62 -0.97
C GLY A 94 9.44 0.78 -0.11
N LEU A 95 8.97 -0.37 -0.61
CA LEU A 95 8.13 -1.31 0.15
C LEU A 95 8.88 -2.57 0.60
N ASP A 96 10.14 -2.75 0.16
CA ASP A 96 10.96 -3.92 0.45
C ASP A 96 11.52 -3.88 1.89
N TYR A 97 10.63 -4.05 2.88
CA TYR A 97 10.94 -3.93 4.30
C TYR A 97 10.26 -5.06 5.10
N PRO A 98 11.00 -5.81 5.95
CA PRO A 98 10.46 -6.99 6.66
C PRO A 98 9.58 -6.65 7.87
N GLY A 99 9.42 -5.39 8.23
CA GLY A 99 8.64 -4.95 9.39
C GLY A 99 7.63 -3.86 9.02
N VAL A 100 6.99 -3.28 10.02
CA VAL A 100 6.04 -2.18 9.82
C VAL A 100 5.96 -1.27 11.04
N GLY A 101 5.49 -0.04 10.88
CA GLY A 101 5.23 0.86 12.01
C GLY A 101 4.22 0.26 13.01
N PRO A 102 4.43 0.42 14.33
CA PRO A 102 3.63 -0.25 15.36
C PRO A 102 2.18 0.27 15.43
N GLU A 103 1.92 1.50 14.97
CA GLU A 103 0.56 2.01 14.85
C GLU A 103 -0.25 1.22 13.81
N HIS A 104 0.37 0.76 12.71
CA HIS A 104 -0.31 -0.10 11.75
C HIS A 104 -0.64 -1.47 12.33
N ALA A 105 0.27 -2.05 13.12
CA ALA A 105 0.01 -3.28 13.87
C ALA A 105 -1.21 -3.11 14.80
N TRP A 106 -1.27 -2.00 15.55
CA TRP A 106 -2.41 -1.70 16.41
C TRP A 106 -3.72 -1.51 15.62
N LEU A 107 -3.68 -0.81 14.49
CA LEU A 107 -4.85 -0.62 13.62
C LEU A 107 -5.34 -1.94 13.00
N LYS A 108 -4.43 -2.88 12.72
CA LYS A 108 -4.78 -4.23 12.27
C LYS A 108 -5.47 -5.00 13.37
N ASP A 109 -4.85 -5.08 14.55
CA ASP A 109 -5.34 -5.89 15.67
C ASP A 109 -6.69 -5.38 16.22
N THR A 110 -6.93 -4.06 16.14
CA THR A 110 -8.22 -3.45 16.51
C THR A 110 -9.28 -3.55 15.41
N GLY A 111 -8.92 -4.00 14.21
CA GLY A 111 -9.80 -4.03 13.05
C GLY A 111 -10.13 -2.65 12.48
N ARG A 112 -9.44 -1.59 12.89
CA ARG A 112 -9.68 -0.23 12.37
C ARG A 112 -9.20 -0.08 10.94
N ALA A 113 -8.12 -0.76 10.55
CA ALA A 113 -7.63 -0.79 9.18
C ALA A 113 -7.46 -2.23 8.68
N THR A 114 -7.74 -2.43 7.41
CA THR A 114 -7.54 -3.69 6.71
C THR A 114 -6.24 -3.63 5.92
N TYR A 115 -5.44 -4.69 6.00
CA TYR A 115 -4.20 -4.79 5.25
C TYR A 115 -4.30 -5.92 4.24
N VAL A 116 -3.87 -5.64 3.02
CA VAL A 116 -3.89 -6.52 1.86
C VAL A 116 -2.54 -6.44 1.16
N ALA A 117 -2.29 -7.34 0.20
CA ALA A 117 -1.09 -7.29 -0.63
C ALA A 117 -1.43 -7.12 -2.11
N ALA A 118 -0.52 -6.46 -2.83
CA ALA A 118 -0.53 -6.41 -4.29
C ALA A 118 0.78 -7.02 -4.82
N THR A 119 0.67 -7.96 -5.76
CA THR A 119 1.84 -8.60 -6.38
C THR A 119 2.56 -7.64 -7.32
N ASP A 120 3.81 -7.96 -7.65
CA ASP A 120 4.62 -7.17 -8.58
C ASP A 120 3.94 -7.04 -9.96
N GLN A 121 3.28 -8.11 -10.42
CA GLN A 121 2.53 -8.10 -11.68
C GLN A 121 1.33 -7.14 -11.63
N GLU A 122 0.56 -7.17 -10.55
CA GLU A 122 -0.59 -6.27 -10.37
C GLU A 122 -0.14 -4.81 -10.26
N THR A 123 0.96 -4.56 -9.54
CA THR A 123 1.57 -3.23 -9.40
C THR A 123 2.03 -2.68 -10.75
N LEU A 124 2.73 -3.50 -11.55
CA LEU A 124 3.18 -3.08 -12.88
C LEU A 124 2.00 -2.76 -13.81
N ALA A 125 0.94 -3.57 -13.77
CA ALA A 125 -0.28 -3.29 -14.53
C ALA A 125 -0.88 -1.92 -14.14
N ALA A 126 -1.06 -1.67 -12.84
CA ALA A 126 -1.60 -0.42 -12.33
C ALA A 126 -0.72 0.81 -12.65
N PHE A 127 0.61 0.65 -12.64
CA PHE A 127 1.55 1.68 -13.08
C PHE A 127 1.28 2.09 -14.54
N HIS A 128 1.10 1.10 -15.43
CA HIS A 128 0.83 1.37 -16.84
C HIS A 128 -0.55 1.94 -17.08
N ASP A 129 -1.57 1.45 -16.36
CA ASP A 129 -2.93 1.95 -16.50
C ASP A 129 -2.98 3.44 -16.19
N LEU A 130 -2.48 3.87 -15.01
CA LEU A 130 -2.46 5.30 -14.66
C LEU A 130 -1.65 6.14 -15.66
N THR A 131 -0.49 5.64 -16.09
CA THR A 131 0.36 6.34 -17.06
C THR A 131 -0.36 6.53 -18.39
N ARG A 132 -1.11 5.53 -18.86
CA ARG A 132 -1.75 5.54 -20.18
C ARG A 132 -3.11 6.25 -20.17
N THR A 133 -3.87 6.17 -19.08
CA THR A 133 -5.20 6.77 -19.03
C THR A 133 -5.17 8.20 -18.51
N GLU A 134 -4.35 8.48 -17.48
CA GLU A 134 -4.33 9.79 -16.81
C GLU A 134 -3.06 10.60 -17.13
N GLY A 135 -2.07 10.02 -17.81
CA GLY A 135 -0.80 10.70 -18.11
C GLY A 135 0.06 10.97 -16.86
N ILE A 136 -0.23 10.28 -15.75
CA ILE A 136 0.51 10.40 -14.49
C ILE A 136 1.41 9.17 -14.34
N ILE A 137 2.70 9.37 -14.14
CA ILE A 137 3.67 8.30 -13.90
C ILE A 137 3.79 8.10 -12.38
N PRO A 138 3.15 7.08 -11.78
CA PRO A 138 3.19 6.88 -10.33
C PRO A 138 4.52 6.22 -9.92
N ALA A 139 4.97 6.47 -8.69
CA ALA A 139 5.99 5.61 -8.10
C ALA A 139 5.48 4.17 -7.98
N LEU A 140 6.36 3.18 -8.10
CA LEU A 140 5.96 1.77 -7.96
C LEU A 140 5.35 1.48 -6.57
N GLU A 141 5.75 2.21 -5.54
CA GLU A 141 5.13 2.18 -4.21
C GLU A 141 3.63 2.53 -4.32
N SER A 142 3.31 3.70 -4.91
CA SER A 142 1.94 4.18 -5.11
C SER A 142 1.12 3.25 -6.01
N ALA A 143 1.77 2.62 -6.99
CA ALA A 143 1.11 1.68 -7.89
C ALA A 143 0.57 0.44 -7.18
N HIS A 144 1.12 0.03 -6.04
CA HIS A 144 0.53 -1.02 -5.20
C HIS A 144 -0.86 -0.60 -4.68
N ALA A 145 -0.99 0.64 -4.22
CA ALA A 145 -2.26 1.18 -3.74
C ALA A 145 -3.30 1.24 -4.88
N LEU A 146 -2.88 1.63 -6.09
CA LEU A 146 -3.73 1.65 -7.27
C LEU A 146 -4.14 0.25 -7.72
N ALA A 147 -3.22 -0.72 -7.66
CA ALA A 147 -3.51 -2.11 -7.99
C ALA A 147 -4.64 -2.67 -7.11
N TYR A 148 -4.62 -2.35 -5.80
CA TYR A 148 -5.74 -2.71 -4.93
C TYR A 148 -7.00 -1.89 -5.21
N ALA A 149 -6.88 -0.59 -5.53
CA ALA A 149 -8.03 0.23 -5.90
C ALA A 149 -8.77 -0.36 -7.12
N GLY A 150 -8.05 -0.84 -8.14
CA GLY A 150 -8.63 -1.51 -9.31
C GLY A 150 -9.35 -2.82 -8.99
N LYS A 151 -8.97 -3.51 -7.91
CA LYS A 151 -9.66 -4.69 -7.38
C LYS A 151 -10.89 -4.33 -6.54
N LEU A 152 -10.79 -3.27 -5.74
CA LEU A 152 -11.85 -2.84 -4.82
C LEU A 152 -13.00 -2.15 -5.57
N ALA A 153 -12.70 -1.23 -6.50
CA ALA A 153 -13.70 -0.39 -7.15
C ALA A 153 -14.85 -1.16 -7.83
N PRO A 154 -14.63 -2.28 -8.56
CA PRO A 154 -15.71 -3.07 -9.15
C PRO A 154 -16.66 -3.71 -8.13
N THR A 155 -16.27 -3.80 -6.85
CA THR A 155 -17.10 -4.37 -5.78
C THR A 155 -17.96 -3.33 -5.06
N LEU A 156 -17.71 -2.04 -5.31
CA LEU A 156 -18.42 -0.93 -4.70
C LEU A 156 -19.63 -0.51 -5.54
N LYS A 157 -20.54 0.25 -4.92
CA LYS A 157 -21.62 0.90 -5.66
C LYS A 157 -21.05 2.06 -6.49
N PRO A 158 -21.68 2.39 -7.64
CA PRO A 158 -21.19 3.46 -8.52
C PRO A 158 -21.08 4.85 -7.88
N ASP A 159 -21.78 5.08 -6.77
CA ASP A 159 -21.78 6.36 -6.04
C ASP A 159 -20.78 6.40 -4.88
N GLN A 160 -20.00 5.34 -4.63
CA GLN A 160 -18.98 5.30 -3.59
C GLN A 160 -17.65 5.91 -4.07
N ILE A 161 -16.95 6.59 -3.16
CA ILE A 161 -15.74 7.35 -3.47
C ILE A 161 -14.54 6.71 -2.78
N ILE A 162 -13.51 6.40 -3.56
CA ILE A 162 -12.20 5.96 -3.08
C ILE A 162 -11.21 7.11 -3.23
N VAL A 163 -10.41 7.36 -2.19
CA VAL A 163 -9.21 8.21 -2.28
C VAL A 163 -7.98 7.33 -2.17
N VAL A 164 -7.09 7.42 -3.15
CA VAL A 164 -5.81 6.70 -3.17
C VAL A 164 -4.68 7.70 -2.92
N ASN A 165 -3.77 7.38 -2.01
CA ASN A 165 -2.60 8.21 -1.77
C ASN A 165 -1.52 7.95 -2.84
N LEU A 166 -1.34 8.90 -3.76
CA LEU A 166 -0.20 8.92 -4.68
C LEU A 166 1.05 9.41 -3.95
N SER A 167 1.65 8.52 -3.16
CA SER A 167 2.77 8.81 -2.24
C SER A 167 4.03 9.38 -2.92
N GLY A 168 4.16 9.22 -4.24
CA GLY A 168 5.30 9.72 -5.00
C GLY A 168 5.16 9.52 -6.50
N ARG A 169 6.02 10.22 -7.25
CA ARG A 169 6.17 10.15 -8.71
C ARG A 169 7.17 9.08 -9.14
N GLY A 170 6.97 8.50 -10.31
CA GLY A 170 7.70 7.32 -10.80
C GLY A 170 8.97 7.60 -11.59
N ASP A 171 9.47 8.84 -11.65
CA ASP A 171 10.70 9.16 -12.41
C ASP A 171 11.88 8.27 -12.03
N LYS A 172 12.00 7.93 -10.73
CA LYS A 172 13.05 7.04 -10.21
C LYS A 172 12.91 5.59 -10.67
N ASP A 173 11.71 5.17 -11.06
CA ASP A 173 11.35 3.78 -11.35
C ASP A 173 11.39 3.46 -12.85
N ILE A 174 11.57 4.46 -13.72
CA ILE A 174 11.54 4.29 -15.19
C ILE A 174 12.57 3.24 -15.64
N ASN A 175 13.80 3.28 -15.12
CA ASN A 175 14.84 2.32 -15.49
C ASN A 175 14.48 0.90 -15.05
N THR A 176 13.89 0.75 -13.86
CA THR A 176 13.44 -0.55 -13.33
C THR A 176 12.34 -1.12 -14.21
N VAL A 177 11.32 -0.32 -14.52
CA VAL A 177 10.21 -0.73 -15.40
C VAL A 177 10.70 -1.07 -16.80
N ALA A 178 11.55 -0.21 -17.39
CA ALA A 178 12.13 -0.46 -18.70
C ALA A 178 12.93 -1.77 -18.75
N GLY A 179 13.76 -2.02 -17.72
CA GLY A 179 14.52 -3.26 -17.59
C GLY A 179 13.64 -4.50 -17.50
N ILE A 180 12.59 -4.47 -16.69
CA ILE A 180 11.61 -5.57 -16.56
C ILE A 180 10.90 -5.85 -17.89
N GLN A 181 10.62 -4.80 -18.66
CA GLN A 181 9.89 -4.91 -19.93
C GLN A 181 10.78 -5.12 -21.15
N GLY A 182 12.10 -5.17 -20.98
CA GLY A 182 13.04 -5.27 -22.10
C GLY A 182 13.03 -4.04 -23.02
N ILE A 183 12.64 -2.87 -22.49
CA ILE A 183 12.66 -1.60 -23.23
C ILE A 183 14.05 -1.00 -23.13
N THR A 184 14.64 -0.64 -24.27
CA THR A 184 15.86 0.17 -24.32
C THR A 184 15.47 1.64 -24.29
N LEU A 185 15.99 2.39 -23.32
CA LEU A 185 15.77 3.83 -23.14
C LEU A 185 16.74 4.67 -23.98
#